data_AF-A0A8J4UW88-F1
#
_entry.id   AF-A0A8J4UW88-F1
#
_cell.length_a   1.000
_cell.length_b   1.000
_cell.length_c   1.000
_cell.angle_alpha   90.00
_cell.angle_beta   90.00
_cell.angle_gamma   90.00
#
_symmetry.space_group_name_H-M   'P 1'
#
loop_
_entity.id
_entity.type
_entity.pdbx_description
1 polymer ?
#
loop_
_entity_poly.entity_id
_entity_poly.type
_entity_poly.pdbx_seq_one_letter_code
_entity_poly.pdbx_strand_id
1 'polypeptide(L)' 'DWDITVICGTDSIHLSILLCPVYYAGYNESLIALNGKFNIPACCGVVDLEASTPLLKFNFSISAEQMSLCDNSHE' A
#
# COMPACT_ATOMS: atom_id res chain seq x y z
N ASP A 1 17.02 -6.29 -4.77
CA ASP A 1 16.29 -5.05 -5.06
C ASP A 1 14.87 -5.46 -5.36
N TRP A 2 13.91 -5.07 -4.52
CA TRP A 2 12.53 -5.56 -4.60
C TRP A 2 11.62 -4.39 -4.91
N ASP A 3 10.77 -4.52 -5.93
CA ASP A 3 9.82 -3.46 -6.29
C ASP A 3 8.74 -3.25 -5.21
N ILE A 4 8.54 -4.26 -4.36
CA ILE A 4 7.59 -4.26 -3.24
C ILE A 4 8.33 -4.68 -1.98
N THR A 5 8.17 -3.92 -0.92
CA THR A 5 8.69 -4.21 0.43
C THR A 5 7.54 -4.26 1.43
N VAL A 6 7.54 -5.29 2.29
CA VAL A 6 6.54 -5.48 3.34
C VAL A 6 7.25 -5.61 4.68
N ILE A 7 6.79 -4.85 5.67
CA ILE A 7 7.27 -4.90 7.06
C ILE A 7 6.07 -5.20 7.95
N CYS A 8 6.09 -6.36 8.58
CA CYS A 8 5.07 -6.79 9.53
C CYS A 8 5.48 -6.36 10.95
N GLY A 9 4.72 -5.43 11.53
CA GLY A 9 4.79 -5.09 12.94
C GLY A 9 3.80 -5.92 13.77
N THR A 10 3.77 -5.66 15.07
CA THR A 10 2.84 -6.32 16.01
C THR A 10 1.39 -5.87 15.86
N ASP A 11 1.17 -4.63 15.41
CA ASP A 11 -0.17 -4.03 15.32
C ASP A 11 -0.55 -3.58 13.91
N SER A 12 0.44 -3.39 13.04
CA SER A 12 0.28 -2.86 11.68
C SER A 12 1.28 -3.47 10.70
N ILE A 13 0.86 -3.51 9.44
CA ILE A 13 1.69 -3.89 8.30
C ILE A 13 1.97 -2.63 7.47
N HIS A 14 3.24 -2.45 7.12
CA HIS A 14 3.70 -1.39 6.23
C HIS A 14 4.09 -2.00 4.90
N LEU A 15 3.39 -1.61 3.83
CA LEU A 15 3.70 -2.02 2.46
C LEU A 15 4.19 -0.81 1.68
N SER A 16 5.26 -0.98 0.91
CA SER A 16 5.84 0.07 0.07
C SER A 16 6.10 -0.47 -1.33
N ILE A 17 5.74 0.28 -2.35
CA ILE A 17 5.94 -0.05 -3.77
C ILE A 17 6.77 1.06 -4.41
N LEU A 18 7.77 0.74 -5.22
CA LEU A 18 8.48 1.73 -6.03
C LEU A 18 7.53 2.30 -7.10
N LEU A 19 7.43 3.63 -7.23
CA LEU A 19 6.53 4.24 -8.22
C LEU A 19 7.04 4.14 -9.66
N CYS A 20 8.36 4.03 -9.88
CA CYS A 20 8.94 3.89 -11.22
C CYS A 20 8.37 2.69 -12.01
N PRO A 21 8.36 1.44 -11.48
CA PRO A 21 7.74 0.32 -12.19
C PRO A 21 6.23 0.46 -12.37
N VAL A 22 5.52 1.12 -11.45
CA VAL A 22 4.09 1.44 -11.58
C VAL A 22 3.84 2.32 -12.80
N TYR A 23 4.58 3.42 -12.92
CA TYR A 23 4.47 4.35 -14.05
C TYR A 23 4.96 3.72 -15.36
N TYR A 24 6.01 2.90 -15.33
CA TYR A 24 6.49 2.16 -16.50
C TYR A 24 5.42 1.21 -17.06
N ALA A 25 4.62 0.60 -16.18
CA ALA A 25 3.49 -0.23 -16.56
C ALA A 25 2.25 0.56 -17.04
N GLY A 26 2.29 1.90 -17.01
CA GLY A 26 1.21 2.77 -17.48
C GLY A 26 0.13 3.07 -16.44
N TYR A 27 0.32 2.69 -15.18
CA TYR A 27 -0.58 3.03 -14.08
C TYR A 27 -0.15 4.33 -13.40
N ASN A 28 -1.05 4.97 -12.64
CA ASN A 28 -0.71 6.02 -11.69
C ASN A 28 -1.02 5.55 -10.26
N GLU A 29 -0.55 6.29 -9.26
CA GLU A 29 -0.74 6.01 -7.85
C GLU A 29 -2.22 5.89 -7.44
N SER A 30 -3.11 6.66 -8.07
CA SER A 30 -4.55 6.65 -7.80
C SER A 30 -5.26 5.41 -8.36
N LEU A 31 -4.61 4.68 -9.26
CA LEU A 31 -5.08 3.41 -9.82
C LEU A 31 -4.61 2.20 -9.00
N ILE A 32 -4.02 2.41 -7.83
CA ILE A 32 -3.60 1.34 -6.91
C ILE A 32 -4.27 1.52 -5.54
N ALA A 33 -5.01 0.50 -5.12
CA ALA A 33 -5.62 0.42 -3.80
C ALA A 33 -5.59 -1.02 -3.28
N LEU A 34 -5.51 -1.19 -1.95
CA LEU A 34 -5.62 -2.49 -1.31
C LEU A 34 -6.95 -3.16 -1.70
N ASN A 35 -6.86 -4.39 -2.22
CA ASN A 35 -7.99 -5.22 -2.65
C ASN A 35 -9.03 -4.48 -3.53
N GLY A 36 -8.58 -3.53 -4.35
CA GLY A 36 -9.43 -2.76 -5.26
C GLY A 36 -10.39 -1.78 -4.56
N LYS A 37 -10.17 -1.44 -3.29
CA LYS A 37 -11.01 -0.54 -2.50
C LYS A 37 -10.72 0.95 -2.78
N PHE A 38 -10.83 1.37 -4.04
CA PHE A 38 -10.56 2.75 -4.48
C PHE A 38 -11.44 3.81 -3.81
N ASN A 39 -12.64 3.43 -3.39
CA ASN A 39 -13.60 4.35 -2.75
C ASN A 39 -13.32 4.58 -1.26
N ILE A 40 -12.31 3.90 -0.68
CA ILE A 40 -11.95 4.01 0.73
C ILE A 40 -10.56 4.63 0.82
N PRO A 41 -10.43 5.91 1.20
CA PRO A 41 -9.15 6.61 1.21
C PRO A 41 -8.06 5.92 2.03
N ALA A 42 -8.43 5.23 3.11
CA ALA A 42 -7.50 4.47 3.94
C ALA A 42 -6.89 3.24 3.22
N CYS A 43 -7.48 2.79 2.11
CA CYS A 43 -6.98 1.68 1.30
C CYS A 43 -6.15 2.16 0.10
N CYS A 44 -6.12 3.47 -0.16
CA CYS A 44 -5.30 4.07 -1.21
C CYS A 44 -3.88 4.33 -0.71
N GLY A 45 -2.91 4.26 -1.63
CA GLY A 45 -1.52 4.52 -1.28
C GLY A 45 -1.23 6.01 -1.08
N VAL A 46 -0.30 6.30 -0.18
CA VAL A 46 0.23 7.65 0.03
C VAL A 46 1.58 7.75 -0.66
N VAL A 47 1.72 8.73 -1.54
CA VAL A 47 2.99 9.00 -2.23
C VAL A 47 3.99 9.60 -1.24
N ASP A 48 5.19 9.03 -1.21
CA ASP A 48 6.34 9.53 -0.49
C ASP A 48 7.45 9.88 -1.48
N LEU A 49 7.81 11.16 -1.52
CA LEU A 49 8.85 11.75 -2.37
C LEU A 49 10.10 12.13 -1.58
N GLU A 50 10.11 11.93 -0.26
CA GLU A 50 11.24 12.30 0.61
C GLU A 50 12.36 11.25 0.57
N ALA A 51 12.03 10.02 0.20
CA ALA A 51 13.02 8.97 -0.04
C ALA A 51 13.81 9.25 -1.33
N SER A 52 15.03 8.71 -1.41
CA SER A 52 15.87 8.81 -2.62
C SER A 52 15.22 8.20 -3.87
N THR A 53 14.22 7.34 -3.69
CA THR A 53 13.35 6.82 -4.75
C THR A 53 11.88 7.01 -4.35
N PRO A 54 11.01 7.51 -5.25
CA PRO A 54 9.59 7.70 -4.96
C PRO A 54 8.88 6.39 -4.61
N LEU A 55 8.12 6.40 -3.51
CA LEU A 55 7.42 5.24 -2.99
C LEU A 55 5.91 5.50 -2.92
N LEU A 56 5.13 4.44 -3.12
CA LEU A 56 3.71 4.39 -2.76
C LEU A 56 3.57 3.56 -1.49
N LYS A 57 3.12 4.18 -0.40
CA LYS A 57 3.06 3.57 0.94
C LYS A 57 1.64 3.24 1.37
N PHE A 58 1.50 2.11 2.03
CA PHE A 58 0.27 1.66 2.67
C PHE A 58 0.58 1.32 4.13
N ASN A 59 -0.33 1.69 5.02
CA ASN A 59 -0.28 1.33 6.43
C ASN A 59 -1.67 0.90 6.88
N PHE A 60 -1.80 -0.34 7.32
CA PHE A 60 -3.06 -0.90 7.78
C PHE A 60 -2.83 -1.77 9.02
N SER A 61 -3.76 -1.70 9.97
CA SER A 61 -3.71 -2.51 11.19
C SER A 61 -4.10 -3.95 10.93
N ILE A 62 -3.56 -4.84 11.75
CA ILE A 62 -3.94 -6.26 11.79
C ILE A 62 -5.13 -6.55 12.72
N SER A 63 -5.69 -5.52 13.36
CA SER A 63 -6.90 -5.65 14.17
C SER A 63 -8.10 -6.05 13.30
N ALA A 64 -8.94 -6.95 13.81
CA ALA A 64 -10.04 -7.55 13.05
C ALA A 64 -10.98 -6.51 12.41
N GLU A 65 -11.28 -5.43 13.14
CA GLU A 65 -12.13 -4.34 12.67
C GLU A 65 -11.50 -3.60 11.47
N GLN A 66 -10.21 -3.25 11.57
CA GLN A 66 -9.53 -2.49 10.52
C GLN A 66 -9.17 -3.34 9.29
N MET A 67 -9.01 -4.65 9.46
CA MET A 67 -8.79 -5.53 8.31
C MET A 67 -9.98 -5.61 7.38
N SER A 68 -11.19 -5.59 7.93
CA SER A 68 -12.43 -5.56 7.14
C SER A 68 -12.57 -4.30 6.30
N LEU A 69 -11.90 -3.21 6.67
CA LEU A 69 -11.99 -1.92 5.97
C LEU A 69 -11.49 -2.03 4.52
N CYS A 70 -10.40 -2.76 4.32
CA CYS A 70 -9.80 -2.95 3.00
C CYS A 70 -9.92 -4.40 2.52
N ASP A 71 -10.82 -5.21 3.08
CA ASP A 71 -10.96 -6.66 2.80
C ASP A 71 -9.65 -7.46 2.95
N ASN A 72 -8.79 -7.11 3.91
CA ASN A 72 -7.57 -7.87 4.20
C ASN A 72 -7.92 -9.17 4.97
N SER A 73 -7.20 -10.26 4.69
CA SER A 73 -7.38 -11.57 5.35
C SER A 73 -6.13 -12.02 6.11
N HIS A 74 -6.33 -12.76 7.21
CA HIS A 74 -5.30 -13.60 7.85
C HIS A 74 -5.52 -15.02 7.33
N GLU A 75 -4.53 -15.62 6.66
CA GLU A 75 -4.50 -17.06 6.40
C GLU A 75 -3.51 -17.75 7.34
#